data_AF-A0A2W4WAF2-F1
#
_entry.id   AF-A0A2W4WAF2-F1
#
_cell.length_a   1.000
_cell.length_b   1.000
_cell.length_c   1.000
_cell.angle_alpha   90.00
_cell.angle_beta   90.00
_cell.angle_gamma   90.00
#
_symmetry.space_group_name_H-M   'P 1'
#
loop_
_entity.id
_entity.type
_entity.pdbx_description
1 polymer ?
#
loop_
_entity_poly.entity_id
_entity_poly.type
_entity_poly.pdbx_seq_one_letter_code
_entity_poly.pdbx_strand_id
1 'polypeptide(L)'
;MNAKLVESLVQAIESLPPEDYALFQEQLATRSVQKTPGVCGGHARIRSTRIPIWTLISLQHQGADDNELLHNFPSLTPFDLSVARAYYASHAEEVDSAIADIHDSEVPGEEEKTSQILTITQN
;
A
#
# COMPACT_ATOMS: atom_id res chain seq x y z
N MET A 1 -1.48 22.48 14.58
CA MET A 1 -2.65 22.38 13.68
C MET A 1 -3.40 23.71 13.69
N ASN A 2 -3.82 24.22 12.53
CA ASN A 2 -4.61 25.44 12.43
C ASN A 2 -6.10 25.08 12.45
N ALA A 3 -6.71 25.06 13.66
CA ALA A 3 -8.09 24.60 13.86
C ALA A 3 -9.11 25.38 13.01
N LYS A 4 -8.91 26.69 12.85
CA LYS A 4 -9.79 27.55 12.03
C LYS A 4 -9.80 27.16 10.55
N LEU A 5 -8.65 26.71 10.04
CA LEU A 5 -8.55 26.24 8.65
C LEU A 5 -9.30 24.92 8.47
N VAL A 6 -9.19 24.00 9.45
CA VAL A 6 -9.91 22.72 9.43
C VAL A 6 -11.42 22.96 9.48
N GLU A 7 -11.91 23.81 10.39
CA GLU A 7 -13.34 24.18 10.46
C GLU A 7 -13.85 24.79 9.15
N SER A 8 -13.06 25.70 8.55
CA SER A 8 -13.43 26.32 7.27
C SER A 8 -13.52 25.28 6.14
N LEU A 9 -12.62 24.29 6.12
CA LEU A 9 -12.64 23.21 5.13
C LEU A 9 -13.81 22.27 5.33
N VAL A 10 -14.14 21.91 6.58
CA VAL A 10 -15.31 21.08 6.90
C VAL A 10 -16.59 21.76 6.41
N GLN A 11 -16.75 23.06 6.71
CA GLN A 11 -17.92 23.82 6.29
C GLN A 11 -18.06 23.89 4.76
N ALA A 12 -16.93 24.05 4.05
CA ALA A 12 -16.92 24.05 2.59
C ALA A 12 -17.33 22.69 2.03
N ILE A 13 -16.82 21.59 2.61
CA ILE A 13 -17.14 20.22 2.19
C ILE A 13 -18.64 19.92 2.41
N GLU A 14 -19.22 20.32 3.54
CA GLU A 14 -20.64 20.11 3.85
C GLU A 14 -21.59 20.88 2.91
N SER A 15 -21.13 21.98 2.32
CA SER A 15 -21.93 22.77 1.38
C SER A 15 -21.95 22.23 -0.05
N LEU A 16 -21.11 21.23 -0.36
CA LEU A 16 -21.03 20.66 -1.69
C LEU A 16 -22.22 19.73 -1.96
N PRO A 17 -22.81 19.78 -3.16
CA PRO A 17 -23.78 18.77 -3.57
C PRO A 17 -23.10 17.39 -3.66
N PRO A 18 -23.88 16.28 -3.56
CA PRO A 18 -23.32 14.92 -3.51
C PRO A 18 -22.45 14.57 -4.72
N GLU A 19 -22.77 15.12 -5.89
CA GLU A 19 -21.99 14.95 -7.13
C GLU A 19 -20.60 15.58 -7.06
N ASP A 20 -20.51 16.80 -6.53
CA ASP A 20 -19.23 17.48 -6.34
C ASP A 20 -18.41 16.85 -5.22
N TYR A 21 -19.07 16.31 -4.19
CA TYR A 21 -18.41 15.56 -3.12
C TYR A 21 -17.74 14.28 -3.65
N ALA A 22 -18.43 13.54 -4.51
CA ALA A 22 -17.86 12.36 -5.17
C ALA A 22 -16.65 12.73 -6.04
N LEU A 23 -16.77 13.78 -6.86
CA LEU A 23 -15.68 14.28 -7.69
C LEU A 23 -14.48 14.74 -6.84
N PHE A 24 -14.73 15.41 -5.72
CA PHE A 24 -13.70 15.82 -4.77
C PHE A 24 -12.96 14.61 -4.18
N GLN A 25 -13.67 13.56 -3.77
CA GLN A 25 -13.06 12.33 -3.24
C GLN A 25 -12.18 11.64 -4.29
N GLU A 26 -12.63 11.57 -5.54
CA GLU A 26 -11.84 11.01 -6.64
C GLU A 26 -10.57 11.84 -6.91
N GLN A 27 -10.69 13.18 -6.95
CA GLN A 27 -9.54 14.08 -7.12
C GLN A 27 -8.55 13.98 -5.95
N LEU A 28 -9.03 13.79 -4.72
CA LEU A 28 -8.15 13.55 -3.58
C LEU A 28 -7.44 12.21 -3.67
N ALA A 29 -8.14 11.14 -4.05
CA ALA A 29 -7.56 9.81 -4.18
C ALA A 29 -6.46 9.78 -5.25
N THR A 30 -6.75 10.31 -6.44
CA THR A 30 -5.80 10.39 -7.56
C THR A 30 -4.55 11.19 -7.20
N ARG A 31 -4.67 12.29 -6.46
CA ARG A 31 -3.52 13.10 -6.00
C ARG A 31 -2.76 12.48 -4.85
N SER A 32 -3.38 11.56 -4.12
CA SER A 32 -2.76 10.84 -3.00
C SER A 32 -1.90 9.67 -3.45
N VAL A 33 -2.01 9.26 -4.71
CA VAL A 33 -1.06 8.34 -5.36
C VAL A 33 -0.08 9.14 -6.21
N GLN A 34 1.21 8.87 -6.06
CA GLN A 34 2.24 9.41 -6.93
C GLN A 34 2.97 8.28 -7.66
N LYS A 35 3.08 8.41 -8.98
CA LYS A 35 4.03 7.65 -9.80
C LYS A 35 5.14 8.59 -10.22
N THR A 36 6.38 8.32 -9.80
CA THR A 36 7.54 9.09 -10.23
C THR A 36 8.51 8.16 -10.94
N PRO A 37 8.77 8.34 -12.24
CA PRO A 37 9.78 7.56 -12.94
C PRO A 37 11.13 7.63 -12.21
N GLY A 38 11.74 6.48 -11.94
CA GLY A 38 13.03 6.39 -11.24
C GLY A 38 12.97 6.42 -9.70
N VAL A 39 11.78 6.52 -9.08
CA VAL A 39 11.63 6.37 -7.62
C VAL A 39 10.79 5.14 -7.32
N CYS A 40 11.23 4.27 -6.41
CA CYS A 40 10.61 2.96 -6.12
C CYS A 40 10.42 2.11 -7.40
N GLY A 41 11.42 2.07 -8.29
CA GLY A 41 11.33 1.31 -9.55
C GLY A 41 10.33 1.88 -10.58
N GLY A 42 9.73 3.05 -10.32
CA GLY A 42 8.64 3.60 -11.13
C GLY A 42 7.24 3.17 -10.66
N HIS A 43 7.15 2.38 -9.58
CA HIS A 43 5.88 1.92 -9.03
C HIS A 43 5.09 3.04 -8.33
N ALA A 44 3.77 2.86 -8.26
CA ALA A 44 2.88 3.75 -7.54
C ALA A 44 3.17 3.75 -6.03
N ARG A 45 3.26 4.93 -5.43
CA ARG A 45 3.46 5.14 -3.99
C ARG A 45 2.41 6.06 -3.39
N ILE A 46 2.18 5.91 -2.09
CA ILE A 46 1.37 6.85 -1.33
C ILE A 46 2.11 8.21 -1.21
N ARG A 47 1.38 9.30 -1.44
CA ARG A 47 1.91 10.67 -1.38
C ARG A 47 2.53 10.92 0.00
N SER A 48 3.66 11.62 0.02
CA SER A 48 4.42 11.95 1.23
C SER A 48 5.05 10.76 1.97
N THR A 49 4.98 9.54 1.44
CA THR A 49 5.72 8.39 1.97
C THR A 49 6.60 7.77 0.89
N ARG A 50 7.54 6.90 1.30
CA ARG A 50 8.27 6.02 0.39
C ARG A 50 7.71 4.59 0.41
N ILE A 51 6.42 4.45 0.69
CA ILE A 51 5.74 3.15 0.79
C ILE A 51 5.03 2.88 -0.54
N PRO A 52 5.48 1.88 -1.33
CA PRO A 52 4.80 1.48 -2.55
C PRO A 52 3.43 0.86 -2.26
N ILE A 53 2.50 1.01 -3.21
CA ILE A 53 1.16 0.42 -3.08
C ILE A 53 1.25 -1.12 -3.08
N TRP A 54 2.12 -1.70 -3.90
CA TRP A 54 2.30 -3.15 -3.96
C TRP A 54 2.68 -3.77 -2.61
N THR A 55 3.42 -3.04 -1.76
CA THR A 55 3.81 -3.52 -0.43
C THR A 55 2.58 -3.66 0.47
N LEU A 56 1.68 -2.68 0.44
CA LEU A 56 0.45 -2.71 1.24
C LEU A 56 -0.48 -3.83 0.80
N ILE A 57 -0.64 -4.00 -0.52
CA ILE A 57 -1.47 -5.07 -1.08
C ILE A 57 -0.86 -6.44 -0.80
N SER A 58 0.46 -6.60 -0.92
CA SER A 58 1.15 -7.85 -0.60
C SER A 58 0.95 -8.25 0.87
N LEU A 59 1.07 -7.31 1.80
CA LEU A 59 0.81 -7.56 3.23
C LEU A 59 -0.66 -7.93 3.48
N GLN A 60 -1.60 -7.27 2.79
CA GLN A 60 -3.02 -7.64 2.86
C GLN A 60 -3.27 -9.05 2.32
N HIS A 61 -2.60 -9.46 1.23
CA HIS A 61 -2.67 -10.83 0.71
C HIS A 61 -2.08 -11.85 1.70
N GLN A 62 -1.11 -11.45 2.52
CA GLN A 62 -0.55 -12.27 3.61
C GLN A 62 -1.45 -12.30 4.87
N GLY A 63 -2.56 -11.56 4.87
CA GLY A 63 -3.53 -11.54 5.96
C GLY A 63 -3.40 -10.38 6.94
N ALA A 64 -2.54 -9.39 6.68
CA ALA A 64 -2.42 -8.21 7.53
C ALA A 64 -3.70 -7.37 7.49
N ASP A 65 -4.18 -6.94 8.65
CA ASP A 65 -5.33 -6.06 8.77
C ASP A 65 -4.93 -4.56 8.74
N ASP A 66 -5.92 -3.67 8.60
CA ASP A 66 -5.66 -2.23 8.54
C ASP A 66 -5.02 -1.70 9.83
N ASN A 67 -5.30 -2.30 10.99
CA ASN A 67 -4.74 -1.85 12.26
C ASN A 67 -3.25 -2.18 12.34
N GLU A 68 -2.89 -3.40 11.96
CA GLU A 68 -1.53 -3.89 11.87
C GLU A 68 -0.71 -3.07 10.85
N LEU A 69 -1.29 -2.76 9.69
CA LEU A 69 -0.65 -1.89 8.70
C LEU A 69 -0.39 -0.49 9.26
N LEU A 70 -1.35 0.12 9.95
CA LEU A 70 -1.16 1.44 10.56
C LEU A 70 -0.19 1.40 11.74
N HIS A 71 -0.12 0.28 12.46
CA HIS A 71 0.86 0.07 13.53
C HIS A 71 2.28 -0.03 12.98
N ASN A 72 2.47 -0.83 11.93
CA ASN A 72 3.77 -1.05 11.27
C ASN A 72 4.21 0.18 10.47
N PHE A 73 3.27 0.93 9.92
CA PHE A 73 3.51 2.15 9.15
C PHE A 73 2.78 3.35 9.77
N PRO A 74 3.31 3.93 10.87
CA PRO A 74 2.65 5.04 11.58
C PRO A 74 2.59 6.35 10.76
N SER A 75 3.26 6.40 9.61
CA SER A 75 3.19 7.51 8.66
C SER A 75 1.99 7.42 7.71
N LEU A 76 1.29 6.28 7.68
CA LEU A 76 0.09 6.08 6.87
C LEU A 76 -1.17 6.48 7.63
N THR A 77 -2.17 6.89 6.88
CA THR A 77 -3.51 7.15 7.39
C THR A 77 -4.49 6.10 6.86
N PRO A 78 -5.65 5.89 7.52
CA PRO A 78 -6.70 5.02 6.98
C PRO A 78 -7.16 5.43 5.58
N PHE A 79 -7.11 6.73 5.26
CA PHE A 79 -7.39 7.24 3.93
C PHE A 79 -6.35 6.76 2.91
N ASP A 80 -5.08 6.67 3.27
CA ASP A 80 -4.05 6.15 2.37
C ASP A 80 -4.25 4.66 2.06
N LEU A 81 -4.72 3.87 3.04
CA LEU A 81 -5.06 2.46 2.84
C LEU A 81 -6.26 2.28 1.90
N SER A 82 -7.29 3.12 2.03
CA SER A 82 -8.44 3.08 1.11
C SER A 82 -8.04 3.49 -0.30
N VAL A 83 -7.19 4.51 -0.45
CA VAL A 83 -6.63 4.94 -1.72
C VAL A 83 -5.77 3.83 -2.35
N ALA A 84 -4.94 3.14 -1.57
CA ALA A 84 -4.13 2.02 -2.04
C ALA A 84 -5.01 0.90 -2.63
N ARG A 85 -6.08 0.52 -1.92
CA ARG A 85 -7.04 -0.49 -2.39
C ARG A 85 -7.82 -0.05 -3.63
N ALA A 86 -8.27 1.20 -3.68
CA ALA A 86 -8.95 1.74 -4.85
C ALA A 86 -8.03 1.76 -6.09
N TYR A 87 -6.75 2.08 -5.88
CA TYR A 87 -5.75 2.01 -6.93
C TYR A 87 -5.54 0.56 -7.40
N TYR A 88 -5.41 -0.39 -6.47
CA TYR A 88 -5.29 -1.81 -6.80
C TYR A 88 -6.49 -2.34 -7.59
N ALA A 89 -7.73 -1.98 -7.19
CA ALA A 89 -8.93 -2.42 -7.90
C ALA A 89 -8.98 -1.98 -9.38
N SER A 90 -8.29 -0.89 -9.74
CA SER A 90 -8.21 -0.40 -11.12
C SER A 90 -6.94 -0.84 -11.86
N HIS A 91 -5.90 -1.27 -11.14
CA HIS A 91 -4.57 -1.58 -11.67
C HIS A 91 -4.01 -2.89 -11.10
N ALA A 92 -4.86 -3.90 -10.90
CA ALA A 92 -4.49 -5.13 -10.22
C ALA A 92 -3.32 -5.84 -10.93
N GLU A 93 -3.37 -5.97 -12.27
CA GLU A 93 -2.32 -6.61 -13.07
C GLU A 93 -0.94 -5.94 -12.89
N GLU A 94 -0.89 -4.60 -12.86
CA GLU A 94 0.36 -3.86 -12.65
C GLU A 94 0.95 -4.14 -11.27
N VAL A 95 0.08 -4.16 -10.25
CA VAL A 95 0.49 -4.35 -8.86
C VAL A 95 0.90 -5.80 -8.62
N ASP A 96 0.13 -6.76 -9.12
CA ASP A 96 0.42 -8.20 -8.98
C ASP A 96 1.73 -8.57 -9.70
N SER A 97 1.97 -8.01 -10.90
CA SER A 97 3.25 -8.18 -11.59
C SER A 97 4.40 -7.63 -10.75
N ALA A 98 4.23 -6.45 -10.13
CA ALA A 98 5.26 -5.89 -9.26
C ALA A 98 5.51 -6.75 -8.00
N ILE A 99 4.46 -7.36 -7.43
CA ILE A 99 4.60 -8.30 -6.31
C ILE A 99 5.36 -9.55 -6.75
N ALA A 100 5.01 -10.12 -7.91
CA ALA A 100 5.63 -11.32 -8.44
C ALA A 100 7.12 -11.10 -8.76
N ASP A 101 7.48 -10.01 -9.42
CA ASP A 101 8.87 -9.68 -9.77
C ASP A 101 9.76 -9.55 -8.52
N ILE A 102 9.21 -9.01 -7.43
CA ILE A 102 9.94 -8.84 -6.17
C ILE A 102 10.09 -10.15 -5.43
N HIS A 103 9.04 -10.99 -5.41
CA HIS A 103 9.08 -12.31 -4.79
C HIS A 103 9.99 -13.29 -5.56
N ASP A 104 10.11 -13.17 -6.88
CA ASP A 104 11.04 -13.97 -7.70
C ASP A 104 12.51 -13.54 -7.52
N SER A 105 12.74 -12.33 -6.99
CA SER A 105 14.07 -11.80 -6.67
C SER A 105 14.60 -12.23 -5.29
N GLU A 106 13.77 -12.88 -4.46
CA GLU A 106 14.24 -13.56 -3.25
C GLU A 106 15.00 -14.82 -3.67
N VAL A 107 16.33 -14.76 -3.48
CA VAL A 107 17.27 -15.88 -3.64
C VAL A 107 16.64 -17.17 -3.09
N PRO A 108 16.69 -18.32 -3.82
CA PRO A 108 16.29 -19.61 -3.28
C PRO A 108 17.27 -20.01 -2.16
N GLY A 109 16.99 -19.53 -0.95
CA GLY A 109 17.78 -19.73 0.26
C GLY A 109 17.29 -20.96 1.01
N GLU A 110 17.79 -22.11 0.59
CA GLU A 110 18.13 -23.26 1.44
C GLU A 110 17.08 -23.75 2.49
N GLU A 111 16.02 -24.42 2.06
CA GLU A 111 15.28 -25.38 2.91
C GLU A 111 15.47 -26.84 2.45
N GLU A 112 16.65 -27.17 1.91
CA GLU A 112 17.00 -28.55 1.55
C GLU A 112 18.35 -28.97 2.12
N LYS A 113 18.57 -28.77 3.43
CA LYS A 113 19.69 -29.41 4.16
C LYS A 113 19.33 -29.97 5.54
N THR A 114 18.13 -29.76 6.07
CA THR A 114 17.74 -30.29 7.39
C THR A 114 17.37 -31.78 7.36
N SER A 115 17.05 -32.35 6.19
CA SER A 115 16.66 -33.77 6.08
C SER A 115 17.84 -34.75 5.94
N GLN A 116 19.07 -34.30 5.68
CA GLN A 116 20.23 -35.21 5.54
C GLN A 116 21.08 -35.37 6.81
N ILE A 117 20.84 -34.58 7.86
CA ILE A 117 21.59 -34.70 9.12
C ILE A 117 20.95 -35.74 10.06
N LEU A 118 19.67 -36.10 9.88
CA LEU A 118 18.99 -37.08 10.75
C LEU A 118 19.23 -38.56 10.39
N THR A 119 19.85 -38.87 9.25
CA THR A 119 20.12 -40.28 8.85
C THR A 119 21.50 -40.77 9.26
N ILE A 120 22.42 -39.88 9.67
CA ILE A 120 23.82 -40.26 9.99
C ILE A 120 24.03 -40.55 11.49
N THR A 121 22.99 -40.47 12.32
CA THR A 121 23.03 -40.85 13.75
C THR A 121 22.30 -42.17 14.02
N GLN A 122 22.32 -43.09 13.05
CA GLN A 122 22.09 -44.52 13.30
C GLN A 122 23.23 -45.31 12.66
N ASN A 123 24.40 -45.28 13.30
CA ASN A 123 25.39 -46.35 13.17
C ASN A 123 26.21 -46.48 14.45
#